data_AF-A0A7C7AS42-F1
#
_entry.id   AF-A0A7C7AS42-F1
#
_cell.length_a   1.000
_cell.length_b   1.000
_cell.length_c   1.000
_cell.angle_alpha   90.00
_cell.angle_beta   90.00
_cell.angle_gamma   90.00
#
_symmetry.space_group_name_H-M   'P 1'
#
loop_
_entity.id
_entity.type
_entity.pdbx_description
1 polymer ?
#
loop_
_entity_poly.entity_id
_entity_poly.type
_entity_poly.pdbx_seq_one_letter_code
_entity_poly.pdbx_strand_id
1 'polypeptide(L)'
;MKQINMPAGTYYVGDPCLVIKGMPGYQWIEKLWAIFYKLDHKAALLEIDGVKIFIGRTYGGDGVYDGITVDTGTIAVIPVDDILDDERFNFNDFKIRGTRSFTADAPFTITYDGGDFEIGAYLTIKTRF
;
A
#
# COMPACT_ATOMS: atom_id res chain seq x y z
N MET A 1 7.59 14.98 -6.38
CA MET A 1 6.79 14.09 -7.23
C MET A 1 7.57 12.86 -7.71
N LYS A 2 7.01 11.67 -7.50
CA LYS A 2 7.51 10.36 -7.98
C LYS A 2 6.38 9.67 -8.74
N GLN A 3 6.68 9.03 -9.87
CA GLN A 3 5.72 8.30 -10.69
C GLN A 3 6.13 6.85 -10.83
N ILE A 4 5.16 5.94 -10.69
CA ILE A 4 5.38 4.49 -10.75
C ILE A 4 4.29 3.88 -11.62
N ASN A 5 4.70 3.09 -12.62
CA ASN A 5 3.77 2.38 -13.49
C ASN A 5 3.44 1.02 -12.89
N MET A 6 2.15 0.74 -12.78
CA MET A 6 1.60 -0.51 -12.30
C MET A 6 0.91 -1.22 -13.47
N PRO A 7 1.00 -2.56 -13.56
CA PRO A 7 0.27 -3.30 -14.59
C PRO A 7 -1.26 -3.25 -14.35
N ALA A 8 -2.02 -3.80 -15.29
CA ALA A 8 -3.43 -4.13 -15.03
C ALA A 8 -3.53 -5.19 -13.93
N GLY A 9 -4.62 -5.20 -13.17
CA GLY A 9 -4.83 -6.14 -12.07
C GLY A 9 -5.75 -5.61 -10.98
N THR A 10 -5.98 -6.41 -9.96
CA THR A 10 -6.73 -6.02 -8.76
C THR A 10 -5.75 -5.62 -7.66
N TYR A 11 -6.05 -4.53 -6.96
CA TYR A 11 -5.14 -3.92 -5.99
C TYR A 11 -5.82 -3.69 -4.65
N TYR A 12 -5.10 -3.99 -3.58
CA TYR A 12 -5.34 -3.50 -2.24
C TYR A 12 -4.72 -2.11 -2.07
N VAL A 13 -5.43 -1.22 -1.38
CA VAL A 13 -4.92 0.10 -0.98
C VAL A 13 -5.21 0.36 0.50
N GLY A 14 -4.16 0.54 1.29
CA GLY A 14 -4.29 0.83 2.72
C GLY A 14 -2.96 0.76 3.44
N ASP A 15 -2.99 0.96 4.75
CA ASP A 15 -1.81 0.71 5.59
C ASP A 15 -1.45 -0.79 5.52
N PRO A 16 -0.19 -1.16 5.21
CA PRO A 16 0.20 -2.56 5.05
C PRO A 16 0.06 -3.37 6.36
N CYS A 17 0.08 -2.74 7.54
CA CYS A 17 -0.17 -3.42 8.81
C CYS A 17 -1.61 -3.94 8.95
N LEU A 18 -2.57 -3.42 8.17
CA LEU A 18 -3.97 -3.87 8.25
C LEU A 18 -4.24 -5.18 7.50
N VAL A 19 -3.31 -5.62 6.64
CA VAL A 19 -3.48 -6.82 5.81
C VAL A 19 -2.62 -7.99 6.24
N ILE A 20 -1.62 -7.80 7.11
CA ILE A 20 -0.78 -8.90 7.61
C ILE A 20 -1.50 -9.76 8.66
N LYS A 21 -1.04 -11.01 8.82
CA LYS A 21 -1.59 -11.97 9.77
C LYS A 21 -0.52 -12.83 10.43
N GLY A 22 -0.66 -13.00 11.74
CA GLY A 22 0.17 -13.93 12.53
C GLY A 22 1.66 -13.58 12.52
N MET A 23 2.46 -14.55 12.98
CA MET A 23 3.92 -14.40 13.01
C MET A 23 4.55 -14.30 11.60
N PRO A 24 4.11 -15.04 10.58
CA PRO A 24 4.65 -14.91 9.23
C PRO A 24 4.45 -13.50 8.65
N GLY A 25 3.25 -12.93 8.81
CA GLY A 25 2.97 -11.55 8.40
C GLY A 25 3.78 -10.52 9.16
N TYR A 26 3.98 -10.71 10.47
CA TYR A 26 4.85 -9.84 11.27
C TYR A 26 6.32 -9.89 10.78
N GLN A 27 6.85 -11.06 10.49
CA GLN A 27 8.22 -11.19 9.95
C GLN A 27 8.36 -10.53 8.57
N TRP A 28 7.31 -10.61 7.75
CA TRP A 28 7.27 -9.95 6.45
C TRP A 28 7.27 -8.42 6.58
N ILE A 29 6.44 -7.86 7.47
CA ILE A 29 6.37 -6.40 7.65
C ILE A 29 7.67 -5.84 8.24
N GLU A 30 8.34 -6.56 9.12
CA GLU A 30 9.65 -6.16 9.65
C GLU A 30 10.72 -6.04 8.55
N LYS A 31 10.71 -6.96 7.57
CA LYS A 31 11.59 -6.86 6.39
C LYS A 31 11.24 -5.63 5.55
N LEU A 32 9.95 -5.36 5.34
CA LEU A 32 9.49 -4.15 4.65
C LEU A 32 10.03 -2.91 5.35
N TRP A 33 9.89 -2.81 6.68
CA TRP A 33 10.35 -1.66 7.46
C TRP A 33 11.87 -1.51 7.47
N ALA A 34 12.60 -2.61 7.58
CA ALA A 34 14.07 -2.61 7.54
C ALA A 34 14.62 -2.05 6.23
N ILE A 35 13.86 -2.14 5.13
CA ILE A 35 14.19 -1.57 3.83
C ILE A 35 13.65 -0.15 3.72
N PHE A 36 12.34 0.04 3.93
CA PHE A 36 11.65 1.32 3.68
C PHE A 36 12.24 2.47 4.50
N TYR A 37 12.55 2.26 5.79
CA TYR A 37 13.10 3.31 6.64
C TYR A 37 14.57 3.65 6.37
N LYS A 38 15.26 2.86 5.54
CA LYS A 38 16.61 3.18 5.06
C LYS A 38 16.61 3.94 3.74
N LEU A 39 15.44 4.09 3.10
CA LEU A 39 15.34 4.84 1.87
C LEU A 39 15.41 6.34 2.18
N ASP A 40 16.25 7.07 1.44
CA ASP A 40 16.27 8.53 1.48
C ASP A 40 14.96 9.15 0.96
N HIS A 41 14.14 8.34 0.28
CA HIS A 41 12.89 8.76 -0.32
C HIS A 41 11.68 8.32 0.51
N LYS A 42 10.67 9.19 0.53
CA LYS A 42 9.41 8.94 1.24
C LYS A 42 8.45 7.97 0.54
N ALA A 43 8.80 7.45 -0.64
CA ALA A 43 7.99 6.46 -1.36
C ALA A 43 8.84 5.57 -2.28
N ALA A 44 8.44 4.31 -2.45
CA ALA A 44 9.13 3.34 -3.30
C ALA A 44 8.20 2.23 -3.79
N LEU A 45 8.60 1.61 -4.90
CA LEU A 45 8.13 0.29 -5.31
C LEU A 45 9.16 -0.73 -4.81
N LEU A 46 8.73 -1.68 -4.00
CA LEU A 46 9.56 -2.71 -3.37
C LEU A 46 8.98 -4.09 -3.70
N GLU A 47 9.82 -5.12 -3.53
CA GLU A 47 9.41 -6.52 -3.59
C GLU A 47 9.98 -7.24 -2.37
N ILE A 48 9.10 -7.77 -1.51
CA ILE A 48 9.47 -8.44 -0.27
C ILE A 48 8.95 -9.87 -0.32
N ASP A 49 9.86 -10.84 -0.38
CA ASP A 49 9.52 -12.26 -0.41
C ASP A 49 8.41 -12.58 -1.45
N GLY A 50 8.58 -12.07 -2.68
CA GLY A 50 7.65 -12.28 -3.79
C GLY A 50 6.42 -11.35 -3.83
N VAL A 51 6.24 -10.47 -2.84
CA VAL A 51 5.10 -9.53 -2.79
C VAL A 51 5.53 -8.15 -3.26
N LYS A 52 4.95 -7.68 -4.36
CA LYS A 52 5.19 -6.33 -4.86
C LYS A 52 4.35 -5.33 -4.09
N ILE A 53 4.97 -4.22 -3.72
CA ILE A 53 4.32 -3.18 -2.93
C ILE A 53 4.84 -1.83 -3.35
N PHE A 54 3.94 -0.97 -3.85
CA PHE A 54 4.18 0.46 -3.75
C PHE A 54 3.86 0.90 -2.33
N ILE A 55 4.73 1.70 -1.72
CA ILE A 55 4.51 2.28 -0.40
C ILE A 55 4.98 3.73 -0.39
N GLY A 56 4.19 4.61 0.23
CA GLY A 56 4.55 6.01 0.45
C GLY A 56 4.16 6.50 1.83
N ARG A 57 4.96 7.42 2.40
CA ARG A 57 4.63 8.12 3.64
C ARG A 57 3.58 9.20 3.39
N THR A 58 2.60 9.29 4.27
CA THR A 58 1.61 10.37 4.32
C THR A 58 2.24 11.68 4.85
N TYR A 59 1.55 12.82 4.71
CA TYR A 59 1.97 14.09 5.32
C TYR A 59 1.78 14.06 6.84
N GLY A 60 0.58 13.68 7.30
CA GLY A 60 0.31 13.37 8.69
C GLY A 60 0.78 11.96 9.07
N GLY A 61 0.80 11.64 10.36
CA GLY A 61 0.95 10.27 10.85
C GLY A 61 -0.39 9.55 10.86
N ASP A 62 -0.74 9.00 12.02
CA ASP A 62 -1.97 8.24 12.26
C ASP A 62 -3.21 9.07 11.92
N GLY A 63 -4.20 8.45 11.28
CA GLY A 63 -5.42 9.14 10.87
C GLY A 63 -6.28 8.37 9.89
N VAL A 64 -7.29 9.06 9.34
CA VAL A 64 -8.14 8.55 8.27
C VAL A 64 -8.11 9.54 7.11
N TYR A 65 -7.64 9.09 5.95
CA TYR A 65 -7.48 9.89 4.74
C TYR A 65 -8.32 9.28 3.62
N ASP A 66 -9.36 10.00 3.16
CA ASP A 66 -10.29 9.53 2.11
C ASP A 66 -10.90 8.13 2.39
N GLY A 67 -11.09 7.83 3.68
CA GLY A 67 -11.63 6.57 4.19
C GLY A 67 -10.61 5.44 4.32
N ILE A 68 -9.32 5.71 4.12
CA ILE A 68 -8.22 4.80 4.43
C ILE A 68 -7.69 5.13 5.83
N THR A 69 -7.72 4.14 6.73
CA THR A 69 -7.11 4.24 8.05
C THR A 69 -5.61 3.99 7.93
N VAL A 70 -4.83 4.85 8.57
CA VAL A 70 -3.37 4.80 8.61
C VAL A 70 -2.92 4.83 10.06
N ASP A 71 -2.06 3.88 10.44
CA ASP A 71 -1.50 3.70 11.79
C ASP A 71 0.03 3.85 11.78
N THR A 72 0.66 3.62 10.62
CA THR A 72 2.11 3.67 10.45
C THR A 72 2.61 4.96 9.78
N GLY A 73 1.70 5.86 9.43
CA GLY A 73 2.00 7.00 8.56
C GLY A 73 2.37 6.59 7.13
N THR A 74 1.92 5.42 6.66
CA THR A 74 2.14 4.93 5.30
C THR A 74 0.87 4.42 4.64
N ILE A 75 0.83 4.54 3.31
CA ILE A 75 -0.18 3.92 2.46
C ILE A 75 0.53 3.05 1.45
N ALA A 76 0.06 1.82 1.30
CA ALA A 76 0.54 0.83 0.36
C ALA A 76 -0.48 0.57 -0.76
N VAL A 77 0.03 0.23 -1.94
CA VAL A 77 -0.74 -0.34 -3.06
C VAL A 77 -0.09 -1.68 -3.42
N ILE A 78 -0.83 -2.77 -3.26
CA ILE A 78 -0.33 -4.14 -3.34
C ILE A 78 -1.20 -4.92 -4.35
N PRO A 79 -0.64 -5.62 -5.35
CA PRO A 79 -1.41 -6.53 -6.19
C PRO A 79 -2.09 -7.60 -5.31
N VAL A 80 -3.38 -7.81 -5.51
CA VAL A 80 -4.14 -8.81 -4.76
C VAL A 80 -3.61 -10.21 -5.02
N ASP A 81 -3.21 -10.53 -6.24
CA ASP A 81 -2.69 -11.84 -6.61
C ASP A 81 -1.40 -12.22 -5.85
N ASP A 82 -0.66 -11.22 -5.34
CA ASP A 82 0.56 -11.45 -4.54
C ASP A 82 0.25 -11.78 -3.06
N ILE A 83 -0.96 -11.48 -2.59
CA ILE A 83 -1.36 -11.63 -1.16
C ILE A 83 -2.57 -12.54 -0.94
N LEU A 84 -3.29 -12.88 -2.01
CA LEU A 84 -4.41 -13.81 -1.99
C LEU A 84 -3.89 -15.22 -1.69
N ASP A 85 -4.57 -15.92 -0.78
CA ASP A 85 -4.22 -17.27 -0.32
C ASP A 85 -2.82 -17.44 0.31
N ASP A 86 -2.15 -16.33 0.61
CA ASP A 86 -0.84 -16.33 1.26
C ASP A 86 -0.99 -16.25 2.79
N GLU A 87 -0.35 -17.19 3.52
CA GLU A 87 -0.49 -17.31 4.97
C GLU A 87 -0.03 -16.08 5.77
N ARG A 88 0.79 -15.21 5.17
CA ARG A 88 1.29 -13.97 5.77
C ARG A 88 0.21 -12.91 5.83
N PHE A 89 -0.87 -13.04 5.07
CA PHE A 89 -1.89 -12.01 4.90
C PHE A 89 -3.29 -12.49 5.28
N ASN A 90 -4.15 -11.56 5.68
CA ASN A 90 -5.57 -11.79 5.96
C ASN A 90 -6.43 -11.21 4.82
N PHE A 91 -6.13 -11.60 3.58
CA PHE A 91 -6.85 -11.12 2.40
C PHE A 91 -7.97 -12.09 1.96
N ASN A 92 -8.86 -12.44 2.89
CA ASN A 92 -10.06 -13.22 2.58
C ASN A 92 -11.27 -12.26 2.54
N ASP A 93 -11.99 -12.23 1.42
CA ASP A 93 -13.22 -11.46 1.18
C ASP A 93 -13.13 -9.94 1.00
N PHE A 94 -11.95 -9.33 0.77
CA PHE A 94 -11.81 -7.88 0.51
C PHE A 94 -12.39 -6.95 1.61
N LYS A 95 -12.71 -7.47 2.80
CA LYS A 95 -13.40 -6.73 3.87
C LYS A 95 -12.45 -6.33 4.99
N ILE A 96 -11.34 -5.70 4.64
CA ILE A 96 -10.45 -5.09 5.64
C ILE A 96 -10.99 -3.67 5.91
N ARG A 97 -11.39 -3.41 7.15
CA ARG A 97 -11.96 -2.11 7.52
C ARG A 97 -10.88 -1.03 7.41
N GLY A 98 -11.24 0.12 6.82
CA GLY A 98 -10.30 1.24 6.67
C GLY A 98 -9.35 1.07 5.49
N THR A 99 -9.69 0.24 4.52
CA THR A 99 -8.90 0.04 3.30
C THR A 99 -9.80 0.18 2.07
N ARG A 100 -9.18 0.25 0.89
CA ARG A 100 -9.85 0.25 -0.41
C ARG A 100 -9.30 -0.88 -1.27
N SER A 101 -10.06 -1.25 -2.28
CA SER A 101 -9.59 -2.07 -3.38
C SER A 101 -10.17 -1.55 -4.70
N PHE A 102 -9.48 -1.82 -5.78
CA PHE A 102 -9.96 -1.53 -7.14
C PHE A 102 -9.38 -2.54 -8.12
N THR A 103 -10.03 -2.67 -9.28
CA THR A 103 -9.51 -3.43 -10.42
C THR A 103 -9.22 -2.46 -11.55
N ALA A 104 -8.04 -2.61 -12.15
CA ALA A 104 -7.60 -1.85 -13.31
C ALA A 104 -7.53 -2.77 -14.53
N ASP A 105 -8.32 -2.47 -15.56
CA ASP A 105 -8.36 -3.26 -16.80
C ASP A 105 -7.16 -2.99 -17.73
N ALA A 106 -6.37 -1.95 -17.43
CA ALA A 106 -5.18 -1.56 -18.16
C ALA A 106 -4.09 -1.05 -17.18
N PRO A 107 -2.81 -1.03 -17.60
CA PRO A 107 -1.76 -0.41 -16.81
C PRO A 107 -2.10 1.03 -16.42
N PHE A 108 -1.70 1.43 -15.21
CA PHE A 108 -1.96 2.76 -14.66
C PHE A 108 -0.71 3.31 -13.97
N THR A 109 -0.74 4.60 -13.67
CA THR A 109 0.35 5.28 -12.96
C THR A 109 -0.09 5.68 -11.58
N ILE A 110 0.78 5.43 -10.59
CA ILE A 110 0.70 6.03 -9.27
C ILE A 110 1.60 7.26 -9.26
N THR A 111 1.04 8.42 -8.96
CA THR A 111 1.79 9.65 -8.67
C THR A 111 1.80 9.87 -7.17
N TYR A 112 3.00 9.98 -6.61
CA TYR A 112 3.23 10.37 -5.21
C TYR A 112 3.81 11.78 -5.15
N ASP A 113 3.16 12.68 -4.43
CA ASP A 113 3.65 14.03 -4.20
C ASP A 113 3.72 14.38 -2.71
N GLY A 114 4.85 14.00 -2.10
CA GLY A 114 5.24 14.41 -0.75
C GLY A 114 4.36 13.93 0.40
N GLY A 115 3.33 13.14 0.09
CA GLY A 115 2.33 12.63 1.03
C GLY A 115 0.95 12.46 0.40
N ASP A 116 0.69 13.11 -0.73
CA ASP A 116 -0.53 12.89 -1.51
C ASP A 116 -0.31 11.80 -2.57
N PHE A 117 -1.39 11.09 -2.89
CA PHE A 117 -1.39 9.98 -3.84
C PHE A 117 -2.46 10.19 -4.91
N GLU A 118 -2.09 9.95 -6.16
CA GLU A 118 -3.01 9.80 -7.28
C GLU A 118 -2.77 8.41 -7.88
N ILE A 119 -3.78 7.54 -7.83
CA ILE A 119 -3.69 6.13 -8.23
C ILE A 119 -4.56 5.96 -9.47
N GLY A 120 -3.97 6.23 -10.64
CA GLY A 120 -4.69 6.26 -11.92
C GLY A 120 -5.94 7.14 -11.86
N ALA A 121 -7.03 6.64 -12.42
CA ALA A 121 -8.35 7.25 -12.32
C ALA A 121 -9.18 6.72 -11.12
N TYR A 122 -8.57 5.87 -10.28
CA TYR A 122 -9.31 5.07 -9.29
C TYR A 122 -9.41 5.75 -7.94
N LEU A 123 -8.31 6.33 -7.46
CA LEU A 123 -8.26 6.96 -6.14
C LEU A 123 -7.38 8.21 -6.17
N THR A 124 -7.81 9.23 -5.43
CA THR A 124 -6.98 10.35 -5.01
C THR A 124 -7.01 10.38 -3.50
N ILE A 125 -5.84 10.40 -2.87
CA ILE A 125 -5.72 10.39 -1.41
C ILE A 125 -4.92 11.63 -0.99
N LYS A 126 -5.58 12.57 -0.32
CA LYS A 126 -4.96 13.78 0.22
C LYS A 126 -4.71 13.59 1.70
N THR A 127 -3.47 13.88 2.12
CA THR A 127 -3.06 13.64 3.51
C THR A 127 -2.62 14.89 4.25
N ARG A 128 -2.81 16.06 3.63
CA ARG A 128 -2.70 17.37 4.26
C ARG A 128 -4.04 17.74 4.91
N PHE A 129 -3.96 18.27 6.13
CA PHE A 129 -5.08 18.89 6.83
C PHE A 129 -5.08 20.41 6.63
#